data_AF-A0A429CZS4-F1
#
_entry.id   AF-A0A429CZS4-F1
#
_cell.length_a   1.000
_cell.length_b   1.000
_cell.length_c   1.000
_cell.angle_alpha   90.00
_cell.angle_beta   90.00
_cell.angle_gamma   90.00
#
_symmetry.space_group_name_H-M   'P 1'
#
loop_
_entity.id
_entity.type
_entity.pdbx_description
1 polymer ?
#
loop_
_entity_poly.entity_id
_entity_poly.type
_entity_poly.pdbx_seq_one_letter_code
_entity_poly.pdbx_strand_id
1 'polypeptide(L)'
;MKRFWPWLRILGALAILGALVWQLGTGAFLAGVREVDAGGIVAALGIGFATTVFSAWRWRLVARRLSLKLSLRSAVGEYYRALFLNGVLPAGVLGDVNRAVQHGREAGDVPRGVRAVVLERTAGQIVVIGASVVVVLSVPSVVPPPIDRVVTVAGIAVVVLALAAVVTGMTAGRRWIHSGSKWRRGFAVSLADVRLGLLTKETWPGVGLLSVATLAGHLALFVVAARAAGVTAPVGDLLPLMILALLAMGLPLNIGGWGPREGVCALLFGAAGLGSAQGVTVAVVYGVLALVSSLPGAGVLLARSVKSHRTVRRSPMTVERVVETRLPTRYGVFRAYGYLDADGTEQMALVHGDVATSGTLARVHSECLTGDVFSSMHCECGDQLAAALRAIVDEGAGVLVYAQGHEGRGIGLLAKLKAMRLQDEGLDTVEANIALGLPVDARDYRAAAEILNDLGVRSVRLLSNNPAKVDQLEQYGVRISERVPLLVTPNDENLRYLRTKQERMHHFLPHLDLIESAEHGQGVPEALHQ
;
A
#
# COMPACT_ATOMS: atom_id res chain seq x y z
N MET A 1 20.74 13.43 -6.47
CA MET A 1 19.61 13.77 -7.37
C MET A 1 18.22 13.33 -6.87
N LYS A 2 18.04 12.16 -6.22
CA LYS A 2 16.71 11.67 -5.75
C LYS A 2 16.02 12.57 -4.69
N ARG A 3 16.77 13.35 -3.90
CA ARG A 3 16.22 14.21 -2.83
C ARG A 3 15.63 15.54 -3.32
N PHE A 4 15.98 16.00 -4.52
CA PHE A 4 15.63 17.34 -5.03
C PHE A 4 14.33 17.35 -5.85
N TRP A 5 14.02 16.23 -6.50
CA TRP A 5 12.86 16.10 -7.39
C TRP A 5 11.50 16.35 -6.73
N PRO A 6 11.22 15.93 -5.48
CA PRO A 6 9.96 16.27 -4.82
C PRO A 6 9.78 17.78 -4.60
N TRP A 7 10.86 18.48 -4.24
CA TRP A 7 10.86 19.93 -4.03
C TRP A 7 10.64 20.70 -5.32
N LEU A 8 11.25 20.27 -6.42
CA LEU A 8 11.07 20.91 -7.73
C LEU A 8 9.61 20.89 -8.20
N ARG A 9 8.88 19.81 -7.93
CA ARG A 9 7.44 19.69 -8.27
C ARG A 9 6.58 20.68 -7.49
N ILE A 10 6.83 20.79 -6.19
CA ILE A 10 6.13 21.73 -5.30
C ILE A 10 6.44 23.16 -5.75
N LEU A 11 7.71 23.49 -5.99
CA LEU A 11 8.11 24.82 -6.46
C LEU A 11 7.46 25.17 -7.81
N GLY A 12 7.36 24.21 -8.74
CA GLY A 12 6.67 24.41 -10.02
C GLY A 12 5.19 24.73 -9.86
N ALA A 13 4.47 23.99 -9.00
CA ALA A 13 3.06 24.27 -8.71
C ALA A 13 2.86 25.64 -8.03
N LEU A 14 3.70 25.99 -7.04
CA LEU A 14 3.67 27.30 -6.39
C LEU A 14 3.98 28.44 -7.36
N ALA A 15 4.92 28.24 -8.29
CA ALA A 15 5.24 29.23 -9.31
C ALA A 15 4.05 29.49 -10.24
N ILE A 16 3.34 28.44 -10.67
CA ILE A 16 2.12 28.58 -11.49
C ILE A 16 1.05 29.36 -10.71
N LEU A 17 0.76 28.96 -9.47
CA LEU A 17 -0.24 29.64 -8.64
C LEU A 17 0.14 31.09 -8.34
N GLY A 18 1.41 31.36 -8.02
CA GLY A 18 1.94 32.70 -7.79
C GLY A 18 1.84 33.58 -9.03
N ALA A 19 2.16 33.05 -10.21
CA ALA A 19 2.02 33.77 -11.48
C ALA A 19 0.54 34.12 -11.77
N LEU A 20 -0.39 33.20 -11.51
CA LEU A 20 -1.82 33.47 -11.67
C LEU A 20 -2.34 34.53 -10.70
N VAL A 21 -1.93 34.47 -9.44
CA VAL A 21 -2.31 35.48 -8.43
C VAL A 21 -1.73 36.85 -8.80
N TRP A 22 -0.50 36.91 -9.31
CA TRP A 22 0.07 38.16 -9.82
C TRP A 22 -0.74 38.68 -11.00
N GLN A 23 -0.99 37.85 -12.01
CA GLN A 23 -1.62 38.30 -13.27
C GLN A 23 -3.11 38.63 -13.15
N LEU A 24 -3.85 37.89 -12.33
CA LEU A 24 -5.32 37.94 -12.27
C LEU A 24 -5.84 38.43 -10.91
N GLY A 25 -4.97 38.65 -9.93
CA GLY A 25 -5.33 38.99 -8.57
C GLY A 25 -5.90 37.81 -7.77
N THR A 26 -6.21 38.05 -6.49
CA THR A 26 -6.84 37.05 -5.60
C THR A 26 -8.36 36.94 -5.81
N GLY A 27 -8.96 37.90 -6.53
CA GLY A 27 -10.41 37.98 -6.74
C GLY A 27 -11.00 36.72 -7.40
N ALA A 28 -10.35 36.19 -8.43
CA ALA A 28 -10.80 34.97 -9.12
C ALA A 28 -10.80 33.73 -8.19
N PHE A 29 -9.81 33.63 -7.30
CA PHE A 29 -9.74 32.54 -6.32
C PHE A 29 -10.83 32.68 -5.24
N LEU A 30 -11.00 33.90 -4.71
CA LEU A 30 -12.00 34.17 -3.67
C LEU A 30 -13.43 34.04 -4.20
N ALA A 31 -13.69 34.46 -5.44
CA ALA A 31 -14.95 34.24 -6.13
C ALA A 31 -15.25 32.74 -6.21
N GLY A 32 -14.30 31.93 -6.69
CA GLY A 32 -14.50 30.49 -6.81
C GLY A 32 -14.83 29.77 -5.50
N VAL A 33 -14.34 30.26 -4.35
CA VAL A 33 -14.72 29.70 -3.04
C VAL A 33 -16.12 30.15 -2.61
N ARG A 34 -16.53 31.38 -2.95
CA ARG A 34 -17.84 31.94 -2.57
C ARG A 34 -18.99 31.40 -3.40
N GLU A 35 -18.74 30.97 -4.64
CA GLU A 35 -19.76 30.43 -5.55
C GLU A 35 -20.18 28.98 -5.23
N VAL A 36 -19.57 28.32 -4.24
CA VAL A 36 -19.94 26.95 -3.86
C VAL A 36 -21.20 26.98 -3.01
N ASP A 37 -22.33 26.61 -3.62
CA ASP A 37 -23.63 26.53 -2.96
C ASP A 37 -24.01 25.11 -2.52
N ALA A 38 -25.14 24.97 -1.83
CA ALA A 38 -25.63 23.67 -1.35
C ALA A 38 -25.94 22.71 -2.51
N GLY A 39 -26.44 23.22 -3.64
CA GLY A 39 -26.73 22.42 -4.83
C GLY A 39 -25.46 21.81 -5.42
N GLY A 40 -24.40 22.60 -5.57
CA GLY A 40 -23.08 22.17 -6.01
C GLY A 40 -22.46 21.12 -5.08
N ILE A 41 -22.60 21.29 -3.76
CA ILE A 41 -22.13 20.31 -2.76
C ILE A 41 -22.85 18.97 -2.91
N VAL A 42 -24.18 18.96 -3.01
CA VAL A 42 -24.97 17.72 -3.18
C VAL A 42 -24.61 17.03 -4.50
N ALA A 43 -24.51 17.79 -5.58
CA ALA A 43 -24.08 17.27 -6.88
C ALA A 43 -22.67 16.68 -6.81
N ALA A 44 -21.74 17.35 -6.13
CA ALA A 44 -20.37 16.87 -5.96
C ALA A 44 -20.28 15.57 -5.16
N LEU A 45 -21.07 15.44 -4.09
CA LEU A 45 -21.15 14.20 -3.31
C LEU A 45 -21.75 13.05 -4.14
N GLY A 46 -22.83 13.29 -4.89
CA GLY A 46 -23.48 12.28 -5.73
C GLY A 46 -22.61 11.82 -6.91
N ILE A 47 -22.11 12.77 -7.70
CA ILE A 47 -21.23 12.51 -8.85
C ILE A 47 -19.92 11.87 -8.38
N GLY A 48 -19.35 12.40 -7.30
CA GLY A 48 -18.13 11.88 -6.68
C GLY A 48 -18.29 10.46 -6.16
N PHE A 49 -19.45 10.13 -5.58
CA PHE A 49 -19.75 8.76 -5.17
C PHE A 49 -19.77 7.79 -6.35
N ALA A 50 -20.51 8.10 -7.40
CA ALA A 50 -20.56 7.25 -8.60
C ALA A 50 -19.16 7.09 -9.22
N THR A 51 -18.42 8.20 -9.36
CA THR A 51 -17.07 8.24 -9.94
C THR A 51 -16.07 7.41 -9.11
N THR A 52 -16.15 7.51 -7.79
CA THR A 52 -15.32 6.73 -6.86
C THR A 52 -15.65 5.25 -6.94
N VAL A 53 -16.93 4.88 -7.02
CA VAL A 53 -17.36 3.48 -7.19
C VAL A 53 -16.85 2.90 -8.51
N PHE A 54 -16.95 3.64 -9.61
CA PHE A 54 -16.42 3.19 -10.91
C PHE A 54 -14.91 2.97 -10.87
N SER A 55 -14.18 3.90 -10.25
CA SER A 55 -12.72 3.81 -10.10
C SER A 55 -12.30 2.64 -9.20
N ALA A 56 -13.01 2.44 -8.08
CA ALA A 56 -12.79 1.31 -7.17
C ALA A 56 -13.15 -0.04 -7.81
N TRP A 57 -14.21 -0.09 -8.61
CA TRP A 57 -14.58 -1.29 -9.36
C TRP A 57 -13.53 -1.60 -10.43
N ARG A 58 -13.04 -0.58 -11.15
CA ARG A 58 -11.94 -0.75 -12.11
C ARG A 58 -10.71 -1.34 -11.42
N TRP A 59 -10.35 -0.81 -10.26
CA TRP A 59 -9.24 -1.34 -9.45
C TRP A 59 -9.46 -2.80 -9.06
N ARG A 60 -10.67 -3.17 -8.62
CA ARG A 60 -11.03 -4.56 -8.30
C ARG A 60 -10.88 -5.50 -9.52
N LEU A 61 -11.26 -5.07 -10.72
CA LEU A 61 -11.09 -5.89 -11.93
C LEU A 61 -9.62 -6.15 -12.23
N VAL A 62 -8.78 -5.11 -12.15
CA VAL A 62 -7.33 -5.21 -12.36
C VAL A 62 -6.68 -6.08 -11.28
N ALA A 63 -6.99 -5.83 -10.00
CA ALA A 63 -6.44 -6.57 -8.87
C ALA A 63 -6.75 -8.07 -8.94
N ARG A 64 -7.98 -8.44 -9.32
CA ARG A 64 -8.40 -9.84 -9.50
C ARG A 64 -7.55 -10.59 -10.53
N ARG A 65 -7.06 -9.91 -11.59
CA ARG A 65 -6.20 -10.55 -12.59
C ARG A 65 -4.75 -10.72 -12.16
N LEU A 66 -4.32 -9.95 -11.16
CA LEU A 66 -3.03 -10.16 -10.50
C LEU A 66 -3.15 -11.12 -9.30
N SER A 67 -4.24 -11.88 -9.22
CA SER A 67 -4.54 -12.83 -8.14
C SER A 67 -4.66 -12.18 -6.75
N LEU A 68 -5.00 -10.88 -6.69
CA LEU A 68 -5.24 -10.18 -5.44
C LEU A 68 -6.74 -10.19 -5.10
N LYS A 69 -7.07 -10.64 -3.89
CA LYS A 69 -8.45 -10.64 -3.39
C LYS A 69 -8.82 -9.24 -2.91
N LEU A 70 -9.78 -8.61 -3.59
CA LEU A 70 -10.30 -7.30 -3.20
C LEU A 70 -11.84 -7.27 -3.30
N SER A 71 -12.50 -7.02 -2.17
CA SER A 71 -13.95 -6.81 -2.14
C SER A 71 -14.29 -5.41 -2.66
N LEU A 72 -15.46 -5.22 -3.26
CA LEU A 72 -15.86 -3.89 -3.75
C LEU A 72 -16.01 -2.88 -2.60
N ARG A 73 -16.54 -3.32 -1.45
CA ARG A 73 -16.70 -2.47 -0.27
C ARG A 73 -15.35 -2.00 0.27
N SER A 74 -14.38 -2.91 0.37
CA SER A 74 -13.01 -2.57 0.77
C SER A 74 -12.35 -1.64 -0.25
N ALA A 75 -12.51 -1.93 -1.55
CA ALA A 75 -11.97 -1.10 -2.62
C ALA A 75 -12.49 0.34 -2.53
N VAL A 76 -13.81 0.54 -2.37
CA VAL A 76 -14.44 1.87 -2.27
C VAL A 76 -13.92 2.64 -1.05
N GLY A 77 -13.85 2.00 0.12
CA GLY A 77 -13.33 2.65 1.33
C GLY A 77 -11.86 3.08 1.21
N GLU A 78 -11.02 2.19 0.67
CA GLU A 78 -9.61 2.49 0.40
C GLU A 78 -9.43 3.57 -0.67
N TYR A 79 -10.28 3.58 -1.70
CA TYR A 79 -10.25 4.59 -2.77
C TYR A 79 -10.63 5.96 -2.24
N TYR A 80 -11.69 6.06 -1.43
CA TYR A 80 -12.06 7.31 -0.76
C TYR A 80 -10.94 7.85 0.12
N ARG A 81 -10.31 6.99 0.91
CA ARG A 81 -9.14 7.35 1.71
C ARG A 81 -8.01 7.88 0.83
N ALA A 82 -7.73 7.21 -0.28
CA ALA A 82 -6.69 7.63 -1.21
C ALA A 82 -6.99 9.00 -1.84
N LEU A 83 -8.23 9.23 -2.28
CA LEU A 83 -8.67 10.51 -2.83
C LEU A 83 -8.52 11.65 -1.82
N PHE A 84 -8.98 11.45 -0.59
CA PHE A 84 -8.85 12.45 0.46
C PHE A 84 -7.38 12.78 0.75
N LEU A 85 -6.54 11.77 0.97
CA LEU A 85 -5.10 11.96 1.22
C LEU A 85 -4.40 12.63 0.04
N ASN A 86 -4.77 12.30 -1.20
CA ASN A 86 -4.22 12.94 -2.39
C ASN A 86 -4.63 14.42 -2.49
N GLY A 87 -5.83 14.80 -2.02
CA GLY A 87 -6.31 16.17 -2.03
C GLY A 87 -5.72 17.06 -0.93
N VAL A 88 -5.35 16.49 0.22
CA VAL A 88 -4.85 17.27 1.38
C VAL A 88 -3.33 17.24 1.54
N LEU A 89 -2.63 16.25 0.96
CA LEU A 89 -1.17 16.11 1.10
C LEU A 89 -0.41 16.67 -0.10
N PRO A 90 0.81 17.21 0.11
CA PRO A 90 1.55 17.97 -0.90
C PRO A 90 2.01 17.15 -2.11
N ALA A 91 2.01 15.81 -2.05
CA ALA A 91 2.51 14.97 -3.13
C ALA A 91 1.44 14.42 -4.10
N GLY A 92 0.14 14.64 -3.86
CA GLY A 92 -0.96 14.29 -4.78
C GLY A 92 -1.16 12.80 -5.12
N VAL A 93 -0.22 11.93 -4.71
CA VAL A 93 -0.22 10.46 -4.97
C VAL A 93 0.00 9.63 -3.71
N LEU A 94 0.16 10.27 -2.54
CA LEU A 94 0.43 9.60 -1.27
C LEU A 94 -0.69 8.63 -0.87
N GLY A 95 -1.95 9.00 -1.13
CA GLY A 95 -3.10 8.14 -0.93
C GLY A 95 -3.05 6.88 -1.79
N ASP A 96 -2.61 7.02 -3.05
CA ASP A 96 -2.44 5.88 -3.97
C ASP A 96 -1.32 4.94 -3.52
N VAL A 97 -0.19 5.50 -3.07
CA VAL A 97 0.92 4.73 -2.49
C VAL A 97 0.45 3.97 -1.24
N ASN A 98 -0.32 4.64 -0.38
CA ASN A 98 -0.84 4.04 0.85
C ASN A 98 -1.77 2.86 0.56
N ARG A 99 -2.74 3.00 -0.35
CA ARG A 99 -3.62 1.86 -0.72
C ARG A 99 -2.86 0.74 -1.44
N ALA A 100 -1.85 1.08 -2.25
CA ALA A 100 -1.00 0.11 -2.94
C ALA A 100 -0.21 -0.76 -1.96
N VAL A 101 0.47 -0.12 -1.00
CA VAL A 101 1.29 -0.80 0.01
C VAL A 101 0.41 -1.60 0.97
N GLN A 102 -0.68 -1.01 1.46
CA GLN A 102 -1.58 -1.71 2.39
C GLN A 102 -2.22 -2.93 1.74
N HIS A 103 -2.79 -2.79 0.54
CA HIS A 103 -3.40 -3.91 -0.15
C HIS A 103 -2.38 -5.01 -0.45
N GLY A 104 -1.15 -4.64 -0.83
CA GLY A 104 -0.08 -5.58 -1.04
C GLY A 104 0.38 -6.28 0.23
N ARG A 105 0.44 -5.59 1.39
CA ARG A 105 0.73 -6.19 2.70
C ARG A 105 -0.36 -7.18 3.11
N GLU A 106 -1.63 -6.80 2.99
CA GLU A 106 -2.77 -7.68 3.27
C GLU A 106 -2.79 -8.94 2.39
N ALA A 107 -2.28 -8.84 1.16
CA ALA A 107 -2.16 -9.95 0.23
C ALA A 107 -0.82 -10.73 0.33
N GLY A 108 0.11 -10.30 1.17
CA GLY A 108 1.46 -10.89 1.28
C GLY A 108 2.39 -10.61 0.09
N ASP A 109 2.05 -9.69 -0.82
CA ASP A 109 2.84 -9.31 -1.99
C ASP A 109 2.70 -7.80 -2.30
N VAL A 110 3.58 -7.00 -1.69
CA VAL A 110 3.64 -5.54 -1.89
C VAL A 110 3.88 -5.16 -3.36
N PRO A 111 4.86 -5.77 -4.08
CA PRO A 111 5.06 -5.50 -5.50
C PRO A 111 3.79 -5.67 -6.35
N ARG A 112 3.03 -6.76 -6.19
CA ARG A 112 1.77 -6.97 -6.93
C ARG A 112 0.72 -5.92 -6.57
N GLY A 113 0.58 -5.57 -5.28
CA GLY A 113 -0.32 -4.50 -4.83
C GLY A 113 -0.02 -3.15 -5.48
N VAL A 114 1.27 -2.79 -5.57
CA VAL A 114 1.73 -1.58 -6.28
C VAL A 114 1.39 -1.65 -7.77
N ARG A 115 1.67 -2.78 -8.43
CA ARG A 115 1.36 -2.95 -9.86
C ARG A 115 -0.14 -2.84 -10.15
N ALA A 116 -1.00 -3.38 -9.28
CA ALA A 116 -2.45 -3.27 -9.43
C ALA A 116 -2.93 -1.81 -9.46
N VAL A 117 -2.41 -0.98 -8.55
CA VAL A 117 -2.77 0.45 -8.49
C VAL A 117 -2.18 1.22 -9.67
N VAL A 118 -0.93 0.94 -10.05
CA VAL A 118 -0.29 1.56 -11.22
C VAL A 118 -1.06 1.24 -12.50
N LEU A 119 -1.45 -0.02 -12.72
CA LEU A 119 -2.24 -0.43 -13.87
C LEU A 119 -3.62 0.22 -13.89
N GLU A 120 -4.28 0.29 -12.74
CA GLU A 120 -5.58 0.96 -12.63
C GLU A 120 -5.50 2.45 -12.99
N ARG A 121 -4.50 3.15 -12.45
CA ARG A 121 -4.28 4.57 -12.75
C ARG A 121 -3.90 4.78 -14.21
N THR A 122 -3.07 3.90 -14.77
CA THR A 122 -2.69 3.90 -16.19
C THR A 122 -3.91 3.72 -17.09
N ALA A 123 -4.82 2.80 -16.75
CA ALA A 123 -6.05 2.57 -17.51
C ALA A 123 -6.93 3.83 -17.60
N GLY A 124 -7.06 4.57 -16.50
CA GLY A 124 -7.78 5.85 -16.50
C GLY A 124 -7.09 6.92 -17.33
N GLN A 125 -5.77 7.05 -17.21
CA GLN A 125 -5.00 8.04 -17.96
C GLN A 125 -5.01 7.78 -19.46
N ILE A 126 -5.03 6.52 -19.91
CA ILE A 126 -5.15 6.18 -21.34
C ILE A 126 -6.41 6.81 -21.95
N VAL A 127 -7.54 6.76 -21.25
CA VAL A 127 -8.81 7.34 -21.75
C VAL A 127 -8.75 8.87 -21.79
N VAL A 128 -8.18 9.51 -20.76
CA VAL A 128 -8.02 10.99 -20.72
C VAL A 128 -7.06 11.46 -21.83
N ILE A 129 -5.92 10.79 -22.00
CA ILE A 129 -4.94 11.10 -23.04
C ILE A 129 -5.57 10.89 -24.43
N GLY A 130 -6.26 9.76 -24.64
CA GLY A 130 -6.96 9.48 -25.90
C GLY A 130 -8.00 10.55 -26.24
N ALA A 131 -8.84 10.93 -25.26
CA ALA A 131 -9.81 12.01 -25.44
C ALA A 131 -9.14 13.36 -25.74
N SER A 132 -8.01 13.66 -25.08
CA SER A 132 -7.25 14.90 -25.31
C SER A 132 -6.63 14.95 -26.69
N VAL A 133 -6.08 13.83 -27.18
CA VAL A 133 -5.55 13.73 -28.55
C VAL A 133 -6.67 13.95 -29.57
N VAL A 134 -7.85 13.35 -29.37
CA VAL A 134 -9.02 13.59 -30.22
C VAL A 134 -9.40 15.07 -30.21
N VAL A 135 -9.45 15.71 -29.04
CA VAL A 135 -9.75 17.15 -28.92
C VAL A 135 -8.74 18.00 -29.71
N VAL A 136 -7.44 17.79 -29.54
CA VAL A 136 -6.40 18.58 -30.22
C VAL A 136 -6.44 18.39 -31.74
N LEU A 137 -6.72 17.17 -32.21
CA LEU A 137 -6.80 16.87 -33.65
C LEU A 137 -8.09 17.35 -34.29
N SER A 138 -9.22 17.28 -33.58
CA SER A 138 -10.54 17.67 -34.11
C SER A 138 -10.83 19.16 -33.95
N VAL A 139 -10.25 19.82 -32.94
CA VAL A 139 -10.45 21.24 -32.64
C VAL A 139 -9.08 21.92 -32.39
N PRO A 140 -8.21 22.09 -33.39
CA PRO A 140 -6.87 22.66 -33.19
C PRO A 140 -6.89 24.08 -32.61
N SER A 141 -7.96 24.84 -32.87
CA SER A 141 -8.17 26.20 -32.36
C SER A 141 -8.34 26.28 -30.84
N VAL A 142 -8.56 25.16 -30.15
CA VAL A 142 -8.71 25.13 -28.69
C VAL A 142 -7.41 25.53 -27.97
N VAL A 143 -6.25 25.29 -28.60
CA VAL A 143 -4.95 25.66 -28.04
C VAL A 143 -4.45 26.93 -28.75
N PRO A 144 -4.13 28.02 -28.03
CA PRO A 144 -3.67 29.25 -28.64
C PRO A 144 -2.23 29.13 -29.20
N PRO A 145 -1.90 29.80 -30.32
CA PRO A 145 -0.52 29.94 -30.79
C PRO A 145 0.35 30.73 -29.79
N PRO A 146 1.65 30.40 -29.61
CA PRO A 146 2.44 29.37 -30.33
C PRO A 146 2.40 27.97 -29.66
N ILE A 147 1.55 27.76 -28.65
CA ILE A 147 1.52 26.52 -27.85
C ILE A 147 0.89 25.37 -28.64
N ASP A 148 -0.02 25.69 -29.57
CA ASP A 148 -0.68 24.78 -30.51
C ASP A 148 0.28 23.79 -31.18
N ARG A 149 1.41 24.29 -31.71
CA ARG A 149 2.42 23.47 -32.39
C ARG A 149 3.08 22.50 -31.43
N VAL A 150 3.45 22.97 -30.25
CA VAL A 150 4.13 22.16 -29.22
C VAL A 150 3.19 21.05 -28.74
N VAL A 151 1.94 21.38 -28.45
CA VAL A 151 0.93 20.42 -27.95
C VAL A 151 0.58 19.40 -29.03
N THR A 152 0.45 19.82 -30.29
CA THR A 152 0.16 18.92 -31.40
C THR A 152 1.32 17.94 -31.63
N VAL A 153 2.56 18.42 -31.66
CA VAL A 153 3.75 17.56 -31.81
C VAL A 153 3.88 16.59 -30.63
N ALA A 154 3.67 17.07 -29.40
CA ALA A 154 3.69 16.23 -28.21
C ALA A 154 2.59 15.15 -28.26
N GLY A 155 1.38 15.51 -28.68
CA GLY A 155 0.27 14.57 -28.87
C GLY A 155 0.60 13.47 -29.88
N ILE A 156 1.13 13.84 -31.05
CA ILE A 156 1.59 12.88 -32.07
C ILE A 156 2.69 11.98 -31.51
N ALA A 157 3.67 12.54 -30.82
CA ALA A 157 4.77 11.77 -30.23
C ALA A 157 4.27 10.73 -29.21
N VAL A 158 3.29 11.09 -28.36
CA VAL A 158 2.67 10.16 -27.40
C VAL A 158 2.00 8.99 -28.13
N VAL A 159 1.25 9.26 -29.21
CA VAL A 159 0.61 8.21 -30.03
C VAL A 159 1.65 7.29 -30.66
N VAL A 160 2.70 7.85 -31.27
CA VAL A 160 3.78 7.08 -31.91
C VAL A 160 4.51 6.21 -30.88
N LEU A 161 4.85 6.75 -29.72
CA LEU A 161 5.53 6.01 -28.65
C LEU A 161 4.65 4.89 -28.09
N ALA A 162 3.33 5.13 -27.92
CA ALA A 162 2.39 4.11 -27.48
C ALA A 162 2.30 2.96 -28.48
N LEU A 163 2.19 3.26 -29.78
CA LEU A 163 2.19 2.26 -30.86
C LEU A 163 3.52 1.48 -30.89
N ALA A 164 4.65 2.17 -30.80
CA ALA A 164 5.96 1.55 -30.76
C ALA A 164 6.12 0.60 -29.55
N ALA A 165 5.63 0.98 -28.37
CA ALA A 165 5.64 0.13 -27.18
C ALA A 165 4.78 -1.12 -27.36
N VAL A 166 3.61 -1.01 -27.99
CA VAL A 166 2.74 -2.16 -28.32
C VAL A 166 3.44 -3.10 -29.29
N VAL A 167 3.99 -2.59 -30.40
CA VAL A 167 4.69 -3.37 -31.43
C VAL A 167 5.91 -4.07 -30.83
N THR A 168 6.77 -3.33 -30.13
CA THR A 168 7.96 -3.88 -29.44
C THR A 168 7.55 -4.98 -28.45
N GLY A 169 6.44 -4.75 -27.77
CA GLY A 169 5.89 -5.71 -26.85
C GLY A 169 5.40 -7.00 -27.50
N MET A 170 4.83 -6.92 -28.70
CA MET A 170 4.35 -8.07 -29.49
C MET A 170 5.52 -8.89 -30.02
N THR A 171 6.59 -8.23 -30.45
CA THR A 171 7.72 -8.88 -31.14
C THR A 171 8.82 -9.36 -30.20
N ALA A 172 9.13 -8.60 -29.14
CA ALA A 172 10.31 -8.82 -28.30
C ALA A 172 10.01 -9.16 -26.83
N GLY A 173 8.77 -8.94 -26.36
CA GLY A 173 8.39 -9.08 -24.95
C GLY A 173 8.71 -10.45 -24.36
N ARG A 174 8.41 -11.56 -25.08
CA ARG A 174 8.70 -12.92 -24.61
C ARG A 174 10.20 -13.21 -24.48
N ARG A 175 11.01 -12.68 -25.41
CA ARG A 175 12.47 -12.86 -25.40
C ARG A 175 13.13 -12.07 -24.26
N TRP A 176 12.55 -10.94 -23.87
CA TRP A 176 13.13 -10.05 -22.86
C TRP A 176 12.85 -10.46 -21.41
N ILE A 177 11.86 -11.33 -21.17
CA ILE A 177 11.61 -11.93 -19.84
C ILE A 177 12.84 -12.72 -19.36
N HIS A 178 13.55 -13.38 -20.28
CA HIS A 178 14.76 -14.15 -19.98
C HIS A 178 16.06 -13.36 -20.21
N SER A 179 16.00 -12.04 -20.39
CA SER A 179 17.19 -11.21 -20.63
C SER A 179 17.98 -10.95 -19.34
N GLY A 180 19.31 -11.04 -19.40
CA GLY A 180 20.19 -10.67 -18.30
C GLY A 180 20.05 -9.21 -17.85
N SER A 181 19.62 -8.30 -18.74
CA SER A 181 19.43 -6.88 -18.43
C SER A 181 18.21 -6.64 -17.53
N LYS A 182 18.44 -6.05 -16.34
CA LYS A 182 17.39 -5.66 -15.37
C LYS A 182 16.32 -4.75 -16.00
N TRP A 183 16.73 -3.84 -16.90
CA TRP A 183 15.83 -2.93 -17.60
C TRP A 183 14.89 -3.66 -18.58
N ARG A 184 15.45 -4.56 -19.42
CA ARG A 184 14.65 -5.33 -20.39
C ARG A 184 13.67 -6.28 -19.70
N ARG A 185 14.11 -6.92 -18.61
CA ARG A 185 13.23 -7.75 -17.75
C ARG A 185 12.10 -6.92 -17.15
N GLY A 186 12.42 -5.78 -16.51
CA GLY A 186 11.42 -4.92 -15.89
C GLY A 186 10.38 -4.38 -16.87
N PHE A 187 10.82 -3.98 -18.07
CA PHE A 187 9.92 -3.56 -19.15
C PHE A 187 9.03 -4.71 -19.63
N ALA A 188 9.60 -5.90 -19.85
CA ALA A 188 8.85 -7.07 -20.29
C ALA A 188 7.79 -7.52 -19.27
N VAL A 189 8.13 -7.48 -17.98
CA VAL A 189 7.20 -7.77 -16.88
C VAL A 189 6.07 -6.72 -16.84
N SER A 190 6.41 -5.43 -16.93
CA SER A 190 5.40 -4.35 -16.93
C SER A 190 4.42 -4.48 -18.10
N LEU A 191 4.94 -4.84 -19.28
CA LEU A 191 4.11 -5.08 -20.46
C LEU A 191 3.25 -6.34 -20.33
N ALA A 192 3.79 -7.42 -19.74
CA ALA A 192 3.01 -8.61 -19.43
C ALA A 192 1.86 -8.30 -18.46
N ASP A 193 2.13 -7.48 -17.44
CA ASP A 193 1.13 -7.02 -16.48
C ASP A 193 0.07 -6.11 -17.13
N VAL A 194 0.45 -5.24 -18.07
CA VAL A 194 -0.51 -4.47 -18.89
C VAL A 194 -1.38 -5.40 -19.73
N ARG A 195 -0.79 -6.42 -20.36
CA ARG A 195 -1.55 -7.40 -21.15
C ARG A 195 -2.55 -8.18 -20.31
N LEU A 196 -2.10 -8.70 -19.17
CA LEU A 196 -2.90 -9.51 -18.24
C LEU A 196 -3.97 -8.67 -17.52
N GLY A 197 -3.62 -7.46 -17.09
CA GLY A 197 -4.50 -6.60 -16.33
C GLY A 197 -5.52 -5.85 -17.19
N LEU A 198 -5.13 -5.39 -18.38
CA LEU A 198 -5.90 -4.41 -19.16
C LEU A 198 -6.40 -4.92 -20.52
N LEU A 199 -5.68 -5.84 -21.19
CA LEU A 199 -5.93 -6.18 -22.60
C LEU A 199 -6.55 -7.56 -22.83
N THR A 200 -6.84 -8.33 -21.77
CA THR A 200 -7.54 -9.63 -21.93
C THR A 200 -8.99 -9.43 -22.33
N LYS A 201 -9.54 -10.31 -23.18
CA LYS A 201 -10.93 -10.25 -23.68
C LYS A 201 -11.98 -10.10 -22.57
N GLU A 202 -11.69 -10.65 -21.40
CA GLU A 202 -12.59 -10.65 -20.25
C GLU A 202 -12.47 -9.39 -19.37
N THR A 203 -11.37 -8.63 -19.46
CA THR A 203 -11.17 -7.42 -18.63
C THR A 203 -11.24 -6.12 -19.38
N TRP A 204 -10.76 -6.06 -20.62
CA TRP A 204 -10.68 -4.81 -21.36
C TRP A 204 -12.04 -4.10 -21.54
N PRO A 205 -13.19 -4.79 -21.77
CA PRO A 205 -14.47 -4.10 -21.91
C PRO A 205 -14.90 -3.44 -20.60
N GLY A 206 -14.75 -4.15 -19.48
CA GLY A 206 -15.09 -3.64 -18.15
C GLY A 206 -14.18 -2.50 -17.73
N VAL A 207 -12.87 -2.64 -17.92
CA VAL A 207 -11.90 -1.59 -17.59
C VAL A 207 -12.09 -0.35 -18.47
N GLY A 208 -12.33 -0.54 -19.77
CA GLY A 208 -12.61 0.53 -20.72
C GLY A 208 -13.89 1.29 -20.36
N LEU A 209 -15.00 0.57 -20.17
CA LEU A 209 -16.30 1.15 -19.81
C LEU A 209 -16.21 1.93 -18.49
N LEU A 210 -15.61 1.34 -17.45
CA LEU A 210 -15.46 2.01 -16.16
C LEU A 210 -14.53 3.23 -16.24
N SER A 211 -13.53 3.21 -17.13
CA SER A 211 -12.65 4.37 -17.35
C SER A 211 -13.36 5.51 -18.06
N VAL A 212 -14.20 5.20 -19.06
CA VAL A 212 -15.06 6.19 -19.72
C VAL A 212 -16.11 6.75 -18.76
N ALA A 213 -16.76 5.89 -17.97
CA ALA A 213 -17.71 6.32 -16.94
C ALA A 213 -17.05 7.21 -15.88
N THR A 214 -15.81 6.89 -15.49
CA THR A 214 -15.01 7.72 -14.59
C THR A 214 -14.71 9.09 -15.21
N LEU A 215 -14.28 9.14 -16.48
CA LEU A 215 -14.07 10.41 -17.20
C LEU A 215 -15.36 11.24 -17.27
N ALA A 216 -16.49 10.61 -17.62
CA ALA A 216 -17.79 11.27 -17.67
C ALA A 216 -18.18 11.88 -16.32
N GLY A 217 -17.91 11.19 -15.21
CA GLY A 217 -18.12 11.73 -13.87
C GLY A 217 -17.26 12.95 -13.55
N HIS A 218 -15.97 12.93 -13.92
CA HIS A 218 -15.10 14.10 -13.75
C HIS A 218 -15.55 15.29 -14.61
N LEU A 219 -15.99 15.04 -15.85
CA LEU A 219 -16.54 16.06 -16.74
C LEU A 219 -17.85 16.63 -16.20
N ALA A 220 -18.75 15.78 -15.68
CA ALA A 220 -19.99 16.23 -15.06
C ALA A 220 -19.73 17.14 -13.86
N LEU A 221 -18.76 16.80 -13.01
CA LEU A 221 -18.33 17.66 -11.91
C LEU A 221 -17.75 18.99 -12.39
N PHE A 222 -17.00 18.98 -13.50
CA PHE A 222 -16.49 20.19 -14.14
C PHE A 222 -17.61 21.07 -14.69
N VAL A 223 -18.65 20.48 -15.27
CA VAL A 223 -19.84 21.21 -15.72
C VAL A 223 -20.54 21.86 -14.54
N VAL A 224 -20.73 21.15 -13.42
CA VAL A 224 -21.29 21.73 -12.19
C VAL A 224 -20.43 22.91 -11.72
N ALA A 225 -19.11 22.76 -11.71
CA ALA A 225 -18.19 23.84 -11.35
C ALA A 225 -18.29 25.06 -12.30
N ALA A 226 -18.43 24.81 -13.61
CA ALA A 226 -18.58 25.87 -14.60
C ALA A 226 -19.89 26.64 -14.42
N ARG A 227 -20.99 25.94 -14.14
CA ARG A 227 -22.29 26.56 -13.88
C ARG A 227 -22.30 27.35 -12.58
N ALA A 228 -21.72 26.80 -11.52
CA ALA A 228 -21.58 27.50 -10.24
C ALA A 228 -20.73 28.77 -10.39
N ALA A 229 -19.67 28.73 -11.21
CA ALA A 229 -18.89 29.93 -11.52
C ALA A 229 -19.61 30.96 -12.41
N GLY A 230 -20.83 30.68 -12.90
CA GLY A 230 -21.60 31.59 -13.76
C GLY A 230 -21.33 31.45 -15.26
N VAL A 231 -20.66 30.39 -15.71
CA VAL A 231 -20.44 30.14 -17.14
C VAL A 231 -21.71 29.64 -17.80
N THR A 232 -22.26 30.41 -18.74
CA THR A 232 -23.50 30.07 -19.47
C THR A 232 -23.26 29.35 -20.80
N ALA A 233 -22.01 29.26 -21.28
CA ALA A 233 -21.66 28.59 -22.52
C ALA A 233 -22.23 27.16 -22.63
N PRO A 234 -22.60 26.69 -23.83
CA PRO A 234 -23.02 25.32 -24.08
C PRO A 234 -21.98 24.30 -23.59
N VAL A 235 -22.45 23.14 -23.10
CA VAL A 235 -21.54 22.08 -22.61
C VAL A 235 -20.60 21.60 -23.72
N GLY A 236 -21.06 21.58 -24.98
CA GLY A 236 -20.24 21.21 -26.14
C GLY A 236 -18.98 22.07 -26.30
N ASP A 237 -19.08 23.38 -26.01
CA ASP A 237 -17.96 24.31 -26.13
C ASP A 237 -16.98 24.18 -24.95
N LEU A 238 -17.49 23.77 -23.79
CA LEU A 238 -16.70 23.59 -22.58
C LEU A 238 -15.95 22.25 -22.55
N LEU A 239 -16.50 21.20 -23.17
CA LEU A 239 -15.94 19.84 -23.14
C LEU A 239 -14.46 19.78 -23.59
N PRO A 240 -14.05 20.39 -24.73
CA PRO A 240 -12.65 20.45 -25.13
C PRO A 240 -11.75 21.06 -24.05
N LEU A 241 -12.18 22.16 -23.44
CA LEU A 241 -11.42 22.87 -22.41
C LEU A 241 -11.27 22.01 -21.15
N MET A 242 -12.35 21.35 -20.73
CA MET A 242 -12.41 20.49 -19.54
C MET A 242 -11.55 19.23 -19.71
N ILE A 243 -11.57 18.59 -20.88
CA ILE A 243 -10.75 17.40 -21.16
C ILE A 243 -9.25 17.75 -21.04
N LEU A 244 -8.83 18.87 -21.63
CA LEU A 244 -7.44 19.33 -21.54
C LEU A 244 -7.06 19.77 -20.13
N ALA A 245 -7.98 20.36 -19.36
CA ALA A 245 -7.76 20.68 -17.95
C ALA A 245 -7.60 19.41 -17.09
N LEU A 246 -8.37 18.35 -17.36
CA LEU A 246 -8.21 17.05 -16.69
C LEU A 246 -6.87 16.39 -17.03
N LEU A 247 -6.39 16.51 -18.28
CA LEU A 247 -5.05 16.06 -18.67
C LEU A 247 -3.97 16.81 -17.87
N ALA A 248 -4.12 18.13 -17.71
CA ALA A 248 -3.20 18.95 -16.91
C ALA A 248 -3.13 18.51 -15.45
N MET A 249 -4.28 18.09 -14.87
CA MET A 249 -4.34 17.55 -13.51
C MET A 249 -3.55 16.23 -13.35
N GLY A 250 -3.36 15.48 -14.45
CA GLY A 250 -2.54 14.26 -14.48
C GLY A 250 -1.03 14.53 -14.39
N LEU A 251 -0.59 15.77 -14.59
CA LEU A 251 0.83 16.13 -14.56
C LEU A 251 1.39 16.02 -13.12
N PRO A 252 2.61 15.49 -12.94
CA PRO A 252 3.25 15.33 -11.64
C PRO A 252 3.84 16.65 -11.12
N LEU A 253 3.11 17.75 -11.31
CA LEU A 253 3.48 19.14 -10.98
C LEU A 253 2.35 19.80 -10.16
N ASN A 254 1.75 19.07 -9.22
CA ASN A 254 0.64 19.57 -8.41
C ASN A 254 0.95 19.48 -6.91
N ILE A 255 0.34 20.38 -6.13
CA ILE A 255 0.30 20.33 -4.67
C ILE A 255 -1.14 20.07 -4.28
N GLY A 256 -1.45 18.88 -3.75
CA GLY A 256 -2.83 18.54 -3.39
C GLY A 256 -3.81 18.64 -4.57
N GLY A 257 -3.34 18.45 -5.81
CA GLY A 257 -4.16 18.62 -7.03
C GLY A 257 -4.24 20.05 -7.59
N TRP A 258 -3.57 21.03 -6.99
CA TRP A 258 -3.56 22.43 -7.42
C TRP A 258 -2.33 22.80 -8.26
N GLY A 259 -2.49 23.76 -9.17
CA GLY A 259 -1.45 24.38 -10.00
C GLY A 259 -1.73 24.26 -11.51
N PRO A 260 -1.40 23.12 -12.16
CA PRO A 260 -1.50 22.99 -13.61
C PRO A 260 -2.92 23.15 -14.18
N ARG A 261 -3.92 22.68 -13.44
CA ARG A 261 -5.33 22.80 -13.84
C ARG A 261 -5.75 24.26 -13.93
N GLU A 262 -5.42 25.07 -12.93
CA GLU A 262 -5.76 26.50 -12.90
C GLU A 262 -5.07 27.23 -14.05
N GLY A 263 -3.78 26.94 -14.30
CA GLY A 263 -3.03 27.57 -15.39
C GLY A 263 -3.60 27.21 -16.76
N VAL A 264 -3.91 25.94 -16.99
CA VAL A 264 -4.49 25.47 -18.25
C VAL A 264 -5.91 26.01 -18.43
N CYS A 265 -6.75 26.05 -17.38
CA CYS A 265 -8.07 26.66 -17.48
C CYS A 265 -7.99 28.18 -17.77
N ALA A 266 -7.07 28.92 -17.14
CA ALA A 266 -6.86 30.34 -17.41
C ALA A 266 -6.51 30.59 -18.89
N LEU A 267 -5.62 29.75 -19.44
CA LEU A 267 -5.17 29.83 -20.82
C LEU A 267 -6.30 29.48 -21.80
N LEU A 268 -6.95 28.32 -21.61
CA LEU A 268 -7.96 27.81 -22.52
C LEU A 268 -9.24 28.65 -22.52
N PHE A 269 -9.70 29.10 -21.36
CA PHE A 269 -10.88 29.99 -21.28
C PHE A 269 -10.56 31.39 -21.84
N GLY A 270 -9.34 31.89 -21.63
CA GLY A 270 -8.88 33.13 -22.27
C GLY A 270 -8.89 33.03 -23.80
N ALA A 271 -8.31 31.94 -24.34
CA ALA A 271 -8.27 31.68 -25.78
C ALA A 271 -9.66 31.46 -26.39
N ALA A 272 -10.59 30.85 -25.65
CA ALA A 272 -11.97 30.64 -26.07
C ALA A 272 -12.86 31.90 -25.93
N GLY A 273 -12.32 33.03 -25.46
CA GLY A 273 -13.09 34.27 -25.26
C GLY A 273 -14.03 34.24 -24.04
N LEU A 274 -13.90 33.24 -23.16
CA LEU A 274 -14.69 33.12 -21.92
C LEU A 274 -14.05 33.85 -20.73
N GLY A 275 -12.80 34.29 -20.88
CA GLY A 275 -12.05 35.06 -19.89
C GLY A 275 -11.13 34.20 -19.01
N SER A 276 -9.87 34.61 -18.86
CA SER A 276 -8.88 33.86 -18.08
C SER A 276 -9.20 33.80 -16.59
N ALA A 277 -9.70 34.90 -16.01
CA ALA A 277 -10.17 34.94 -14.62
C ALA A 277 -11.34 33.98 -14.38
N GLN A 278 -12.24 33.86 -15.36
CA GLN A 278 -13.34 32.91 -15.32
C GLN A 278 -12.83 31.47 -15.34
N GLY A 279 -11.85 31.17 -16.19
CA GLY A 279 -11.20 29.85 -16.23
C GLY A 279 -10.57 29.45 -14.89
N VAL A 280 -9.85 30.37 -14.23
CA VAL A 280 -9.33 30.13 -12.88
C VAL A 280 -10.45 29.88 -11.88
N THR A 281 -11.50 30.70 -11.91
CA THR A 281 -12.67 30.55 -11.03
C THR A 281 -13.29 29.15 -11.16
N VAL A 282 -13.53 28.68 -12.40
CA VAL A 282 -14.05 27.33 -12.68
C VAL A 282 -13.12 26.25 -12.13
N ALA A 283 -11.81 26.37 -12.35
CA ALA A 283 -10.82 25.41 -11.85
C ALA A 283 -10.80 25.36 -10.31
N VAL A 284 -10.92 26.51 -9.65
CA VAL A 284 -10.98 26.62 -8.19
C VAL A 284 -12.25 25.98 -7.65
N VAL A 285 -13.42 26.32 -8.21
CA VAL A 285 -14.70 25.70 -7.83
C VAL A 285 -14.62 24.17 -8.00
N TYR A 286 -14.10 23.68 -9.13
CA TYR A 286 -13.90 22.25 -9.36
C TYR A 286 -13.01 21.61 -8.30
N GLY A 287 -11.91 22.27 -7.91
CA GLY A 287 -11.02 21.80 -6.85
C GLY A 287 -11.70 21.67 -5.50
N VAL A 288 -12.50 22.69 -5.13
CA VAL A 288 -13.29 22.65 -3.89
C VAL A 288 -14.33 21.54 -3.93
N LEU A 289 -15.10 21.42 -5.01
CA LEU A 289 -16.10 20.37 -5.17
C LEU A 289 -15.46 18.97 -5.19
N ALA A 290 -14.30 18.80 -5.81
CA ALA A 290 -13.54 17.54 -5.80
C ALA A 290 -13.07 17.20 -4.37
N LEU A 291 -12.58 18.19 -3.61
CA LEU A 291 -12.21 17.99 -2.21
C LEU A 291 -13.43 17.60 -1.36
N VAL A 292 -14.57 18.29 -1.53
CA VAL A 292 -15.84 17.98 -0.88
C VAL A 292 -16.28 16.54 -1.19
N SER A 293 -16.17 16.14 -2.46
CA SER A 293 -16.51 14.78 -2.89
C SER A 293 -15.63 13.71 -2.23
N SER A 294 -14.42 14.06 -1.79
CA SER A 294 -13.48 13.16 -1.13
C SER A 294 -13.67 13.06 0.40
N LEU A 295 -14.49 13.93 1.00
CA LEU A 295 -14.73 13.97 2.46
C LEU A 295 -15.18 12.65 3.09
N PRO A 296 -15.94 11.76 2.43
CA PRO A 296 -16.21 10.42 2.97
C PRO A 296 -14.91 9.65 3.32
N GLY A 297 -13.80 9.93 2.64
CA GLY A 297 -12.47 9.40 2.96
C GLY A 297 -11.92 9.84 4.31
N ALA A 298 -12.21 11.07 4.75
CA ALA A 298 -11.91 11.52 6.10
C ALA A 298 -12.73 10.71 7.13
N GLY A 299 -14.00 10.44 6.83
CA GLY A 299 -14.84 9.56 7.64
C GLY A 299 -14.27 8.14 7.75
N VAL A 300 -13.74 7.58 6.67
CA VAL A 300 -13.05 6.26 6.68
C VAL A 300 -11.78 6.30 7.55
N LEU A 301 -10.98 7.37 7.47
CA LEU A 301 -9.79 7.56 8.30
C LEU A 301 -10.14 7.68 9.80
N LEU A 302 -11.16 8.47 10.12
CA LEU A 302 -11.64 8.65 11.49
C LEU A 302 -12.25 7.36 12.03
N ALA A 303 -13.07 6.64 11.24
CA ALA A 303 -13.63 5.36 11.66
C ALA A 303 -12.54 4.31 11.95
N ARG A 304 -11.43 4.32 11.20
CA ARG A 304 -10.27 3.46 11.47
C ARG A 304 -9.44 3.92 12.67
N SER A 305 -9.25 5.22 12.85
CA SER A 305 -8.52 5.78 14.00
C SER A 305 -9.30 5.58 15.29
N VAL A 306 -10.62 5.77 15.24
CA VAL A 306 -11.55 5.44 16.32
C VAL A 306 -11.62 3.94 16.52
N LYS A 307 -11.62 3.08 15.48
CA LYS A 307 -11.48 1.64 15.71
C LYS A 307 -10.16 1.30 16.38
N SER A 308 -9.04 1.88 15.98
CA SER A 308 -7.71 1.68 16.59
C SER A 308 -7.62 2.21 18.04
N HIS A 309 -8.32 3.30 18.38
CA HIS A 309 -8.39 3.83 19.74
C HIS A 309 -9.47 3.13 20.60
N ARG A 310 -10.53 2.62 19.96
CA ARG A 310 -11.66 1.92 20.60
C ARG A 310 -11.46 0.40 20.63
N THR A 311 -10.44 -0.15 19.97
CA THR A 311 -9.90 -1.50 20.19
C THR A 311 -9.09 -1.62 21.47
N VAL A 312 -8.90 -0.53 22.22
CA VAL A 312 -8.56 -0.57 23.65
C VAL A 312 -9.82 -0.59 24.53
N ARG A 313 -11.01 -0.80 23.96
CA ARG A 313 -12.15 -1.32 24.70
C ARG A 313 -12.12 -2.83 24.49
N ARG A 314 -11.68 -3.55 25.53
CA ARG A 314 -11.64 -5.02 25.62
C ARG A 314 -12.85 -5.60 24.87
N SER A 315 -12.64 -6.16 23.69
CA SER A 315 -13.52 -7.23 23.22
C SER A 315 -13.53 -8.30 24.31
N PRO A 316 -14.63 -9.05 24.49
CA PRO A 316 -14.55 -10.26 25.31
C PRO A 316 -13.36 -11.08 24.81
N MET A 317 -12.50 -11.50 25.75
CA MET A 317 -11.35 -12.36 25.47
C MET A 317 -11.84 -13.55 24.65
N THR A 318 -11.14 -13.89 23.57
CA THR A 318 -11.45 -15.10 22.80
C THR A 318 -10.71 -16.32 23.35
N VAL A 319 -9.66 -16.09 24.14
CA VAL A 319 -8.95 -17.15 24.87
C VAL A 319 -9.43 -17.29 26.31
N GLU A 320 -9.74 -18.52 26.70
CA GLU A 320 -10.12 -18.91 28.06
C GLU A 320 -8.96 -19.69 28.72
N ARG A 321 -8.56 -19.30 29.94
CA ARG A 321 -7.60 -20.08 30.74
C ARG A 321 -8.30 -21.31 31.31
N VAL A 322 -7.87 -22.50 30.91
CA VAL A 322 -8.51 -23.77 31.28
C VAL A 322 -7.80 -24.45 32.45
N VAL A 323 -6.47 -24.41 32.47
CA VAL A 323 -5.67 -25.16 33.44
C VAL A 323 -4.35 -24.46 33.75
N GLU A 324 -3.85 -24.67 34.96
CA GLU A 324 -2.48 -24.33 35.33
C GLU A 324 -1.81 -25.53 36.03
N THR A 325 -0.50 -25.71 35.80
CA THR A 325 0.27 -26.78 36.45
C THR A 325 1.75 -26.43 36.55
N ARG A 326 2.46 -27.10 37.44
CA ARG A 326 3.91 -26.99 37.57
C ARG A 326 4.60 -27.84 36.49
N LEU A 327 5.41 -27.21 35.65
CA LEU A 327 6.17 -27.85 34.59
C LEU A 327 7.70 -27.73 34.85
N PRO A 328 8.34 -28.72 35.47
CA PRO A 328 9.79 -28.78 35.52
C PRO A 328 10.35 -29.10 34.13
N THR A 329 11.34 -28.34 33.68
CA THR A 329 12.05 -28.55 32.42
C THR A 329 13.56 -28.59 32.65
N ARG A 330 14.33 -28.99 31.64
CA ARG A 330 15.80 -28.91 31.69
C ARG A 330 16.35 -27.48 31.82
N TYR A 331 15.54 -26.46 31.53
CA TYR A 331 15.94 -25.06 31.61
C TYR A 331 15.63 -24.45 32.97
N GLY A 332 14.66 -25.02 33.70
CA GLY A 332 14.12 -24.45 34.93
C GLY A 332 12.69 -24.90 35.17
N VAL A 333 12.12 -24.48 36.29
CA VAL A 333 10.73 -24.77 36.66
C VAL A 333 9.85 -23.63 36.18
N PHE A 334 8.77 -23.97 35.47
CA PHE A 334 7.77 -23.02 34.99
C PHE A 334 6.39 -23.35 35.59
N ARG A 335 5.54 -22.33 35.70
CA ARG A 335 4.08 -22.51 35.76
C ARG A 335 3.56 -22.54 34.33
N ALA A 336 3.02 -23.67 33.90
CA ALA A 336 2.42 -23.84 32.60
C ALA A 336 0.92 -23.55 32.70
N TYR A 337 0.43 -22.69 31.82
CA TYR A 337 -0.98 -22.33 31.68
C TYR A 337 -1.48 -22.82 30.33
N GLY A 338 -2.55 -23.62 30.35
CA GLY A 338 -3.28 -24.05 29.16
C GLY A 338 -4.46 -23.14 28.90
N TYR A 339 -4.60 -22.69 27.66
CA TYR A 339 -5.69 -21.85 27.19
C TYR A 339 -6.40 -22.52 26.01
N LEU A 340 -7.68 -22.21 25.85
CA LEU A 340 -8.48 -22.60 24.70
C LEU A 340 -8.97 -21.34 23.99
N ASP A 341 -8.66 -21.20 22.70
CA ASP A 341 -9.18 -20.12 21.85
C ASP A 341 -10.60 -20.45 21.37
N ALA A 342 -11.32 -19.44 20.90
CA ALA A 342 -12.72 -19.55 20.46
C ALA A 342 -12.90 -20.47 19.24
N ASP A 343 -11.83 -20.72 18.47
CA ASP A 343 -11.82 -21.67 17.36
C ASP A 343 -11.48 -23.11 17.78
N GLY A 344 -11.28 -23.34 19.08
CA GLY A 344 -10.91 -24.63 19.67
C GLY A 344 -9.40 -24.90 19.66
N THR A 345 -8.57 -23.95 19.23
CA THR A 345 -7.11 -24.12 19.25
C THR A 345 -6.60 -24.04 20.69
N GLU A 346 -5.85 -25.06 21.11
CA GLU A 346 -5.15 -25.07 22.40
C GLU A 346 -3.93 -24.14 22.33
N GLN A 347 -3.66 -23.41 23.40
CA GLN A 347 -2.51 -22.51 23.51
C GLN A 347 -1.81 -22.76 24.85
N MET A 348 -0.49 -22.54 24.90
CA MET A 348 0.28 -22.72 26.14
C MET A 348 1.11 -21.49 26.47
N ALA A 349 1.12 -21.09 27.74
CA ALA A 349 2.07 -20.12 28.27
C ALA A 349 2.89 -20.72 29.40
N LEU A 350 4.18 -20.43 29.41
CA LEU A 350 5.13 -20.82 30.44
C LEU A 350 5.60 -19.57 31.18
N VAL A 351 5.40 -19.53 32.49
CA VAL A 351 5.79 -18.42 33.34
C VAL A 351 6.87 -18.88 34.30
N HIS A 352 7.99 -18.15 34.32
CA HIS A 352 9.05 -18.31 35.32
C HIS A 352 9.05 -17.11 36.27
N GLY A 353 9.34 -17.34 37.55
CA GLY A 353 9.38 -16.29 38.57
C GLY A 353 8.05 -15.55 38.77
N ASP A 354 8.12 -14.38 39.38
CA ASP A 354 6.97 -13.49 39.59
C ASP A 354 7.00 -12.38 38.54
N VAL A 355 6.05 -12.43 37.61
CA VAL A 355 6.01 -11.51 36.47
C VAL A 355 5.42 -10.16 36.85
N ALA A 356 6.10 -9.09 36.45
CA ALA A 356 5.64 -7.74 36.68
C ALA A 356 4.55 -7.34 35.67
N THR A 357 3.74 -6.34 36.03
CA THR A 357 2.78 -5.76 35.09
C THR A 357 3.46 -5.06 33.91
N SER A 358 4.68 -4.55 34.09
CA SER A 358 5.41 -3.81 33.07
C SER A 358 6.88 -4.22 32.99
N GLY A 359 7.40 -4.31 31.77
CA GLY A 359 8.81 -4.56 31.50
C GLY A 359 9.20 -6.03 31.60
N THR A 360 8.23 -6.94 31.67
CA THR A 360 8.47 -8.38 31.76
C THR A 360 9.15 -8.90 30.50
N LEU A 361 10.23 -9.67 30.65
CA LEU A 361 10.87 -10.34 29.53
C LEU A 361 9.90 -11.39 28.96
N ALA A 362 9.60 -11.28 27.67
CA ALA A 362 8.63 -12.16 27.04
C ALA A 362 9.08 -12.67 25.67
N ARG A 363 8.71 -13.92 25.39
CA ARG A 363 8.84 -14.54 24.07
C ARG A 363 7.46 -15.03 23.61
N VAL A 364 7.01 -14.54 22.46
CA VAL A 364 5.91 -15.20 21.74
C VAL A 364 6.52 -16.11 20.69
N HIS A 365 6.51 -17.41 20.93
CA HIS A 365 7.06 -18.44 20.05
C HIS A 365 5.97 -18.94 19.10
N SER A 366 6.24 -18.95 17.80
CA SER A 366 5.33 -19.56 16.82
C SER A 366 5.66 -21.03 16.71
N GLU A 367 4.65 -21.89 16.89
CA GLU A 367 4.79 -23.35 16.77
C GLU A 367 5.55 -23.78 15.51
N CYS A 368 6.50 -24.69 15.69
CA CYS A 368 7.25 -25.31 14.60
C CYS A 368 7.64 -26.73 15.00
N LEU A 369 6.77 -27.72 14.75
CA LEU A 369 6.98 -29.12 15.11
C LEU A 369 8.34 -29.66 14.65
N THR A 370 8.72 -29.39 13.40
CA THR A 370 9.99 -29.87 12.85
C THR A 370 11.21 -29.29 13.56
N GLY A 371 11.17 -28.02 13.96
CA GLY A 371 12.29 -27.36 14.65
C GLY A 371 12.28 -27.63 16.14
N ASP A 372 11.12 -27.51 16.78
CA ASP A 372 10.96 -27.51 18.23
C ASP A 372 11.05 -28.93 18.82
N VAL A 373 10.54 -29.93 18.11
CA VAL A 373 10.51 -31.33 18.57
C VAL A 373 11.57 -32.17 17.87
N PHE A 374 11.66 -32.11 16.54
CA PHE A 374 12.58 -32.94 15.76
C PHE A 374 13.96 -32.30 15.53
N SER A 375 14.22 -31.12 16.10
CA SER A 375 15.52 -30.43 15.99
C SER A 375 16.00 -30.25 14.54
N SER A 376 15.07 -29.98 13.62
CA SER A 376 15.39 -29.78 12.20
C SER A 376 16.36 -28.62 12.00
N MET A 377 17.44 -28.88 11.24
CA MET A 377 18.46 -27.88 10.91
C MET A 377 18.01 -26.88 9.84
N HIS A 378 16.91 -27.10 9.12
CA HIS A 378 16.38 -26.19 8.07
C HIS A 378 15.83 -24.87 8.61
N CYS A 379 15.59 -24.76 9.92
CA CYS A 379 15.12 -23.54 10.56
C CYS A 379 15.77 -23.40 11.93
N GLU A 380 15.67 -22.20 12.49
CA GLU A 380 16.28 -21.89 13.78
C GLU A 380 15.27 -21.94 14.96
N CYS A 381 14.08 -22.50 14.74
CA CYS A 381 12.97 -22.43 15.71
C CYS A 381 13.31 -23.13 17.03
N GLY A 382 13.87 -24.34 16.99
CA GLY A 382 14.25 -25.10 18.18
C GLY A 382 15.31 -24.38 19.01
N ASP A 383 16.33 -23.83 18.35
CA ASP A 383 17.39 -23.06 19.01
C ASP A 383 16.85 -21.77 19.61
N GLN A 384 15.95 -21.06 18.91
CA GLN A 384 15.27 -19.88 19.45
C GLN A 384 14.39 -20.22 20.66
N LEU A 385 13.69 -21.36 20.65
CA LEU A 385 12.88 -21.81 21.78
C LEU A 385 13.77 -22.06 23.00
N ALA A 386 14.86 -22.80 22.81
CA ALA A 386 15.83 -23.09 23.86
C ALA A 386 16.48 -21.82 24.42
N ALA A 387 16.95 -20.92 23.54
CA ALA A 387 17.58 -19.67 23.93
C ALA A 387 16.61 -18.75 24.69
N ALA A 388 15.34 -18.68 24.26
CA ALA A 388 14.33 -17.88 24.96
C ALA A 388 14.01 -18.45 26.36
N LEU A 389 13.88 -19.78 26.48
CA LEU A 389 13.63 -20.42 27.78
C LEU A 389 14.78 -20.20 28.76
N ARG A 390 16.04 -20.29 28.30
CA ARG A 390 17.22 -19.96 29.12
C ARG A 390 17.23 -18.49 29.53
N ALA A 391 17.07 -17.57 28.57
CA ALA A 391 17.05 -16.14 28.84
C ALA A 391 15.99 -15.75 29.88
N ILE A 392 14.80 -16.37 29.82
CA ILE A 392 13.73 -16.16 30.81
C ILE A 392 14.12 -16.65 32.21
N VAL A 393 14.82 -17.79 32.31
CA VAL A 393 15.29 -18.32 33.59
C VAL A 393 16.46 -17.51 34.14
N ASP A 394 17.40 -17.10 33.29
CA ASP A 394 18.56 -16.30 33.66
C ASP A 394 18.14 -14.89 34.14
N GLU A 395 17.08 -14.32 33.56
CA GLU A 395 16.45 -13.06 34.03
C GLU A 395 15.73 -13.25 35.39
N GLY A 396 15.43 -14.48 35.79
CA GLY A 396 14.72 -14.83 37.03
C GLY A 396 13.20 -14.67 36.97
N ALA A 397 12.66 -13.91 36.01
CA ALA A 397 11.23 -13.83 35.75
C ALA A 397 10.90 -13.53 34.27
N GLY A 398 9.87 -14.18 33.72
CA GLY A 398 9.44 -13.95 32.35
C GLY A 398 8.36 -14.89 31.85
N VAL A 399 7.88 -14.63 30.63
CA VAL A 399 6.80 -15.38 29.99
C VAL A 399 7.20 -15.88 28.60
N LEU A 400 6.99 -17.16 28.33
CA LEU A 400 6.97 -17.70 26.96
C LEU A 400 5.54 -18.08 26.59
N VAL A 401 4.98 -17.48 25.55
CA VAL A 401 3.72 -17.93 24.94
C VAL A 401 4.07 -18.81 23.74
N TYR A 402 3.68 -20.08 23.77
CA TYR A 402 3.79 -21.01 22.66
C TYR A 402 2.48 -20.95 21.87
N ALA A 403 2.50 -20.19 20.77
CA ALA A 403 1.35 -19.94 19.93
C ALA A 403 1.15 -21.09 18.93
N GLN A 404 0.21 -21.98 19.24
CA GLN A 404 -0.21 -23.07 18.33
C GLN A 404 -1.11 -22.54 17.21
N GLY A 405 -1.19 -23.31 16.13
CA GLY A 405 -1.85 -22.89 14.89
C GLY A 405 -0.95 -22.00 14.01
N HIS A 406 0.26 -21.68 14.48
CA HIS A 406 1.26 -20.92 13.73
C HIS A 406 2.22 -21.77 12.91
N GLU A 407 2.03 -23.10 12.88
CA GLU A 407 2.85 -24.01 12.08
C GLU A 407 2.91 -23.55 10.61
N GLY A 408 4.12 -23.56 10.04
CA GLY A 408 4.37 -23.08 8.68
C GLY A 408 4.06 -21.59 8.47
N ARG A 409 3.97 -20.77 9.53
CA ARG A 409 3.45 -19.39 9.50
C ARG A 409 1.95 -19.31 9.28
N GLY A 410 1.20 -20.21 9.92
CA GLY A 410 -0.27 -20.25 9.87
C GLY A 410 -0.85 -20.95 8.65
N ILE A 411 -0.02 -21.68 7.88
CA ILE A 411 -0.49 -22.52 6.76
C ILE A 411 -0.65 -23.99 7.15
N GLY A 412 -0.15 -24.38 8.32
CA GLY A 412 -0.18 -25.74 8.84
C GLY A 412 0.97 -26.63 8.36
N LEU A 413 1.13 -27.78 9.03
CA LEU A 413 2.26 -28.70 8.85
C LEU A 413 2.36 -29.26 7.43
N LEU A 414 1.26 -29.75 6.88
CA LEU A 414 1.27 -30.39 5.55
C LEU A 414 1.67 -29.40 4.45
N ALA A 415 1.18 -28.17 4.54
CA ALA A 415 1.52 -27.10 3.61
C ALA A 415 2.99 -26.70 3.74
N LYS A 416 3.52 -26.61 4.97
CA LYS A 416 4.94 -26.40 5.22
C LYS A 416 5.82 -27.48 4.58
N LEU A 417 5.49 -28.75 4.76
CA LEU A 417 6.28 -29.85 4.19
C LEU A 417 6.25 -29.82 2.64
N LYS A 418 5.10 -29.48 2.04
CA LYS A 418 5.01 -29.25 0.59
C LYS A 418 5.90 -28.08 0.14
N ALA A 419 5.94 -27.00 0.92
CA ALA A 419 6.78 -25.84 0.63
C ALA A 419 8.27 -26.15 0.81
N MET A 420 8.64 -26.99 1.79
CA MET A 420 10.02 -27.45 1.99
C MET A 420 10.50 -28.29 0.79
N ARG A 421 9.67 -29.23 0.31
CA ARG A 421 10.00 -30.01 -0.91
C ARG A 421 10.30 -29.11 -2.11
N LEU A 422 9.53 -28.03 -2.31
CA LEU A 422 9.80 -27.07 -3.38
C LEU A 422 11.07 -26.25 -3.13
N GLN A 423 11.46 -26.04 -1.87
CA GLN A 423 12.72 -25.38 -1.52
C GLN A 423 13.93 -26.27 -1.79
N ASP A 424 13.77 -27.59 -1.67
CA ASP A 424 14.78 -28.57 -2.07
C ASP A 424 14.97 -28.56 -3.60
N GLU A 425 13.92 -28.26 -4.36
CA GLU A 425 13.96 -28.03 -5.81
C GLU A 425 14.51 -26.64 -6.19
N GLY A 426 14.91 -25.81 -5.22
CA GLY A 426 15.63 -24.56 -5.41
C GLY A 426 14.81 -23.29 -5.25
N LEU A 427 13.51 -23.36 -4.96
CA LEU A 427 12.69 -22.17 -4.68
C LEU A 427 13.04 -21.60 -3.30
N ASP A 428 12.91 -20.29 -3.12
CA ASP A 428 12.93 -19.74 -1.75
C ASP A 428 11.57 -19.92 -1.03
N THR A 429 11.53 -19.63 0.27
CA THR A 429 10.31 -19.80 1.07
C THR A 429 9.12 -18.96 0.58
N VAL A 430 9.37 -17.79 -0.01
CA VAL A 430 8.30 -16.93 -0.55
C VAL A 430 7.77 -17.52 -1.85
N GLU A 431 8.67 -17.95 -2.73
CA GLU A 431 8.36 -18.56 -4.02
C GLU A 431 7.62 -19.88 -3.85
N ALA A 432 8.05 -20.73 -2.91
CA ALA A 432 7.40 -22.00 -2.62
C ALA A 432 5.95 -21.82 -2.15
N ASN A 433 5.69 -20.86 -1.24
CA ASN A 433 4.32 -20.58 -0.80
C ASN A 433 3.45 -20.04 -1.94
N ILE A 434 4.01 -19.15 -2.77
CA ILE A 434 3.31 -18.61 -3.95
C ILE A 434 2.96 -19.73 -4.95
N ALA A 435 3.89 -20.65 -5.21
CA ALA A 435 3.68 -21.78 -6.13
C ALA A 435 2.56 -22.71 -5.63
N LEU A 436 2.39 -22.83 -4.32
CA LEU A 436 1.32 -23.61 -3.68
C LEU A 436 0.00 -22.85 -3.54
N GLY A 437 -0.07 -21.58 -3.96
CA GLY A 437 -1.26 -20.73 -3.80
C GLY A 437 -1.54 -20.32 -2.35
N LEU A 438 -0.52 -20.31 -1.51
CA LEU A 438 -0.60 -20.04 -0.08
C LEU A 438 -0.10 -18.63 0.27
N PRO A 439 -0.58 -18.04 1.38
CA PRO A 439 -0.04 -16.78 1.88
C PRO A 439 1.42 -16.94 2.35
N VAL A 440 2.20 -15.85 2.28
CA VAL A 440 3.60 -15.82 2.75
C VAL A 440 3.68 -15.89 4.28
N ASP A 441 2.71 -15.30 4.95
CA ASP A 441 2.53 -15.30 6.40
C ASP A 441 1.05 -15.09 6.72
N ALA A 442 0.45 -16.01 7.47
CA ALA A 442 -0.96 -15.99 7.88
C ALA A 442 -1.14 -15.93 9.41
N ARG A 443 -0.06 -15.66 10.16
CA ARG A 443 -0.09 -15.63 11.62
C ARG A 443 -0.89 -14.45 12.15
N ASP A 444 -1.62 -14.68 13.24
CA ASP A 444 -2.33 -13.67 14.04
C ASP A 444 -1.89 -13.79 15.51
N TYR A 445 -1.32 -12.71 16.05
CA TYR A 445 -0.83 -12.71 17.44
C TYR A 445 -1.86 -12.29 18.49
N ARG A 446 -3.16 -12.24 18.14
CA ARG A 446 -4.25 -11.89 19.08
C ARG A 446 -4.25 -12.77 20.33
N ALA A 447 -4.31 -14.09 20.16
CA ALA A 447 -4.35 -15.04 21.27
C ALA A 447 -3.17 -14.84 22.22
N ALA A 448 -1.97 -14.61 21.68
CA ALA A 448 -0.78 -14.33 22.49
C ALA A 448 -0.88 -13.02 23.28
N ALA A 449 -1.42 -11.96 22.68
CA ALA A 449 -1.64 -10.69 23.36
C ALA A 449 -2.69 -10.82 24.48
N GLU A 450 -3.76 -11.56 24.23
CA GLU A 450 -4.80 -11.83 25.22
C GLU A 450 -4.26 -12.66 26.39
N ILE A 451 -3.50 -13.73 26.11
CA ILE A 451 -2.80 -14.53 27.14
C ILE A 451 -1.87 -13.65 27.99
N LEU A 452 -1.07 -12.77 27.40
CA LEU A 452 -0.20 -11.87 28.16
C LEU A 452 -1.01 -10.93 29.08
N ASN A 453 -2.12 -10.39 28.58
CA ASN A 453 -3.01 -9.54 29.37
C ASN A 453 -3.67 -10.30 30.53
N ASP A 454 -4.08 -11.55 30.31
CA ASP A 454 -4.66 -12.43 31.31
C ASP A 454 -3.65 -12.82 32.41
N LEU A 455 -2.37 -12.97 32.04
CA LEU A 455 -1.25 -13.13 32.96
C LEU A 455 -0.90 -11.83 33.72
N GLY A 456 -1.62 -10.73 33.48
CA GLY A 456 -1.38 -9.44 34.12
C GLY A 456 -0.23 -8.63 33.53
N VAL A 457 0.35 -9.06 32.39
CA VAL A 457 1.48 -8.42 31.73
C VAL A 457 0.97 -7.42 30.69
N ARG A 458 1.16 -6.12 30.95
CA ARG A 458 0.72 -5.01 30.08
C ARG A 458 1.83 -4.42 29.21
N SER A 459 3.10 -4.59 29.62
CA SER A 459 4.22 -4.26 28.77
C SER A 459 5.35 -5.28 28.87
N VAL A 460 6.03 -5.50 27.75
CA VAL A 460 7.06 -6.52 27.61
C VAL A 460 8.36 -5.99 27.03
N ARG A 461 9.47 -6.56 27.48
CA ARG A 461 10.75 -6.58 26.76
C ARG A 461 10.71 -7.80 25.85
N LEU A 462 10.47 -7.61 24.56
CA LEU A 462 10.10 -8.69 23.64
C LEU A 462 11.33 -9.31 22.97
N LEU A 463 11.55 -10.61 23.21
CA LEU A 463 12.54 -11.45 22.52
C LEU A 463 12.09 -11.77 21.09
N SER A 464 12.38 -10.88 20.12
CA SER A 464 11.91 -11.04 18.73
C SER A 464 12.76 -10.32 17.68
N ASN A 465 13.02 -11.04 16.59
CA ASN A 465 13.61 -10.49 15.36
C ASN A 465 12.56 -10.16 14.28
N ASN A 466 11.27 -10.45 14.53
CA ASN A 466 10.19 -10.23 13.58
C ASN A 466 9.50 -8.87 13.84
N PRO A 467 9.58 -7.88 12.92
CA PRO A 467 8.91 -6.59 13.09
C PRO A 467 7.38 -6.70 13.05
N ALA A 468 6.80 -7.56 12.20
CA ALA A 468 5.35 -7.71 12.12
C ALA A 468 4.73 -8.23 13.43
N LYS A 469 5.49 -9.00 14.21
CA LYS A 469 5.09 -9.48 15.54
C LYS A 469 5.01 -8.32 16.55
N VAL A 470 5.93 -7.37 16.47
CA VAL A 470 5.93 -6.16 17.31
C VAL A 470 4.65 -5.38 17.02
N ASP A 471 4.44 -5.03 15.74
CA ASP A 471 3.28 -4.22 15.32
C ASP A 471 1.94 -4.84 15.75
N GLN A 472 1.78 -6.16 15.59
CA GLN A 472 0.52 -6.84 15.95
C GLN A 472 0.30 -6.92 17.46
N LEU A 473 1.34 -7.19 18.26
CA LEU A 473 1.20 -7.22 19.72
C LEU A 473 0.82 -5.84 20.27
N GLU A 474 1.42 -4.76 19.74
CA GLU A 474 1.04 -3.39 20.09
C GLU A 474 -0.40 -3.07 19.67
N GLN A 475 -0.80 -3.49 18.46
CA GLN A 475 -2.18 -3.35 17.98
C GLN A 475 -3.20 -4.03 18.89
N TYR A 476 -2.82 -5.15 19.53
CA TYR A 476 -3.66 -5.91 20.47
C TYR A 476 -3.47 -5.50 21.93
N GLY A 477 -2.81 -4.36 22.18
CA GLY A 477 -2.78 -3.72 23.49
C GLY A 477 -1.65 -4.16 24.41
N VAL A 478 -0.67 -4.92 23.92
CA VAL A 478 0.57 -5.23 24.66
C VAL A 478 1.64 -4.21 24.27
N ARG A 479 2.04 -3.36 25.22
CA ARG A 479 3.07 -2.35 24.97
C ARG A 479 4.45 -3.00 24.88
N ILE A 480 5.20 -2.76 23.81
CA ILE A 480 6.59 -3.22 23.70
C ILE A 480 7.51 -2.13 24.27
N SER A 481 8.03 -2.33 25.48
CA SER A 481 8.93 -1.36 26.13
C SER A 481 10.35 -1.43 25.58
N GLU A 482 10.75 -2.61 25.11
CA GLU A 482 12.06 -2.87 24.53
C GLU A 482 11.94 -4.05 23.56
N ARG A 483 12.74 -4.02 22.49
CA ARG A 483 12.91 -5.17 21.61
C ARG A 483 14.28 -5.77 21.88
N VAL A 484 14.30 -6.96 22.47
CA VAL A 484 15.53 -7.70 22.76
C VAL A 484 15.80 -8.65 21.58
N PRO A 485 16.90 -8.47 20.83
CA PRO A 485 17.24 -9.38 19.73
C PRO A 485 17.45 -10.81 20.25
N LEU A 486 16.97 -11.80 19.50
CA LEU A 486 17.19 -13.22 19.82
C LEU A 486 17.98 -13.85 18.67
N LEU A 487 19.29 -13.69 18.70
CA LEU A 487 20.18 -14.14 17.64
C LEU A 487 20.71 -15.54 17.96
N VAL A 488 20.70 -16.42 16.98
CA VAL A 488 21.22 -17.79 17.08
C VAL A 488 22.15 -18.03 15.89
N THR A 489 23.23 -18.77 16.10
CA THR A 489 24.23 -19.01 15.07
C THR A 489 23.61 -19.77 13.89
N PRO A 490 23.71 -19.24 12.66
CA PRO A 490 23.28 -19.96 11.46
C PRO A 490 24.07 -21.26 11.24
N ASN A 491 23.49 -22.17 10.49
CA ASN A 491 24.18 -23.34 9.93
C ASN A 491 23.99 -23.36 8.40
N ASP A 492 24.71 -24.24 7.72
CA ASP A 492 24.70 -24.31 6.25
C ASP A 492 23.30 -24.60 5.68
N GLU A 493 22.48 -25.39 6.39
CA GLU A 493 21.13 -25.79 5.97
C GLU A 493 20.10 -24.64 6.07
N ASN A 494 20.23 -23.75 7.06
CA ASN A 494 19.28 -22.65 7.28
C ASN A 494 19.76 -21.29 6.82
N LEU A 495 21.03 -21.12 6.40
CA LEU A 495 21.57 -19.82 6.01
C LEU A 495 20.74 -19.14 4.91
N ARG A 496 20.35 -19.90 3.87
CA ARG A 496 19.48 -19.42 2.78
C ARG A 496 18.11 -18.98 3.28
N TYR A 497 17.54 -19.73 4.22
CA TYR A 497 16.25 -19.42 4.83
C TYR A 497 16.32 -18.14 5.68
N LEU A 498 17.40 -17.97 6.46
CA LEU A 498 17.64 -16.79 7.28
C LEU A 498 17.88 -15.53 6.43
N ARG A 499 18.64 -15.63 5.33
CA ARG A 499 18.79 -14.55 4.35
C ARG A 499 17.46 -14.15 3.74
N THR A 500 16.63 -15.13 3.36
CA THR A 500 15.26 -14.88 2.88
C THR A 500 14.42 -14.11 3.91
N LYS A 501 14.51 -14.46 5.20
CA LYS A 501 13.85 -13.72 6.29
C LYS A 501 14.35 -12.27 6.41
N GLN A 502 15.66 -12.06 6.29
CA GLN A 502 16.26 -10.72 6.38
C GLN A 502 15.87 -9.85 5.17
N GLU A 503 16.14 -10.32 3.96
CA GLU A 503 16.01 -9.54 2.73
C GLU A 503 14.56 -9.35 2.28
N ARG A 504 13.75 -10.41 2.36
CA ARG A 504 12.38 -10.41 1.82
C ARG A 504 11.31 -10.16 2.88
N MET A 505 11.60 -10.43 4.15
CA MET A 505 10.63 -10.31 5.25
C MET A 505 11.05 -9.28 6.30
N HIS A 506 12.18 -8.60 6.09
CA HIS A 506 12.68 -7.51 6.92
C HIS A 506 12.90 -7.90 8.39
N HIS A 507 13.24 -9.18 8.64
CA HIS A 507 13.66 -9.61 9.97
C HIS A 507 14.99 -8.94 10.35
N PHE A 508 15.14 -8.56 11.62
CA PHE A 508 16.37 -7.96 12.14
C PHE A 508 17.37 -9.07 12.48
N LEU A 509 18.30 -9.36 11.57
CA LEU A 509 19.31 -10.42 11.69
C LEU A 509 20.71 -9.88 11.34
N PRO A 510 21.24 -8.89 12.08
CA PRO A 510 22.49 -8.20 11.72
C PRO A 510 23.73 -9.10 11.73
N HIS A 511 23.70 -10.22 12.45
CA HIS A 511 24.81 -11.18 12.49
C HIS A 511 25.05 -11.89 11.14
N LEU A 512 24.06 -11.91 10.24
CA LEU A 512 24.25 -12.49 8.90
C LEU A 512 25.19 -11.64 8.04
N ASP A 513 25.16 -10.32 8.20
CA ASP A 513 26.01 -9.38 7.46
C ASP A 513 27.50 -9.50 7.89
N LEU A 514 27.72 -9.88 9.16
CA LEU A 514 29.06 -10.11 9.71
C LEU A 514 29.69 -11.41 9.18
N ILE A 515 28.88 -12.46 9.01
CA ILE A 515 29.33 -13.73 8.42
C ILE A 515 29.78 -13.51 6.97
N GLU A 516 29.00 -12.74 6.20
CA GLU A 516 29.35 -12.41 4.81
C GLU A 516 30.64 -11.58 4.71
N SER A 517 30.84 -10.63 5.63
CA SER A 517 32.06 -9.82 5.69
C SER A 517 33.29 -10.67 6.00
N ALA A 518 33.17 -11.64 6.91
CA ALA A 518 34.23 -12.59 7.26
C ALA A 518 34.56 -13.56 6.11
N GLU A 519 33.56 -14.05 5.37
CA GLU A 519 33.75 -14.92 4.20
C GLU A 519 34.43 -14.18 3.03
N HIS A 520 34.23 -12.86 2.90
CA HIS A 520 34.81 -12.03 1.83
C HIS A 520 36.11 -11.31 2.24
N GLY A 521 36.70 -11.63 3.40
CA GLY A 521 37.97 -11.05 3.86
C GLY A 521 37.91 -9.55 4.20
N GLN A 522 36.73 -9.02 4.48
CA GLN A 522 36.53 -7.64 4.94
C GLN A 522 36.42 -7.65 6.47
N GLY A 523 37.33 -6.96 7.16
CA GLY A 523 37.43 -6.99 8.63
C GLY A 523 36.10 -6.71 9.36
N VAL A 524 35.85 -7.46 10.43
CA VAL A 524 34.64 -7.38 11.27
C VAL A 524 34.64 -6.06 12.06
N PRO A 525 33.58 -5.22 11.98
CA PRO A 525 33.46 -4.04 12.84
C PRO A 525 33.21 -4.42 14.31
N GLU A 526 33.91 -3.77 15.23
CA GLU A 526 34.04 -4.08 16.66
C GLU A 526 32.75 -3.88 17.52
N ALA A 527 31.60 -3.65 16.91
CA ALA A 527 30.40 -3.24 17.62
C ALA A 527 29.33 -4.34 17.62
N LEU A 528 29.50 -5.40 18.42
CA LEU A 528 28.39 -6.29 18.86
C LEU A 528 28.75 -7.17 20.09
N HIS A 529 29.75 -6.78 20.89
CA HIS A 529 30.13 -7.48 22.13
C HIS A 529 29.38 -7.04 23.40
N GLN A 530 28.22 -6.39 23.27
CA GLN A 530 27.38 -6.00 24.42
C GLN A 530 25.93 -6.41 24.23
#